data_AF-A0A850JIK7-F1
#
_entry.id   AF-A0A850JIK7-F1
#
_cell.length_a   1.000
_cell.length_b   1.000
_cell.length_c   1.000
_cell.angle_alpha   90.00
_cell.angle_beta   90.00
_cell.angle_gamma   90.00
#
_symmetry.space_group_name_H-M   'P 1'
#
loop_
_entity.id
_entity.type
_entity.pdbx_description
1 polymer ?
#
loop_
_entity_poly.entity_id
_entity_poly.type
_entity_poly.pdbx_seq_one_letter_code
_entity_poly.pdbx_strand_id
1 'polypeptide(L)'
;MDFPLPHRPGVPLDAGHLRRLRARPLVPAAVAGREARLVTRHADVRTVLSDARFSRAAWHGGTLFARTPASLALATSDPPTHTRRRRAVQARFTARRAQADRPRMAALAGRLLDGMAADGPPADLLARFATPFPYTVICGVLGVPTGDLGLLLPWVSAMMSAGHHPDTEVKAAHEGMRGYFAEQVAARRTLPGDDLLTELVHRSDLSAEEITVFGSGLLMAGGETTSNFLAMCVLDLASRPELAARLRADPSLIPPAVEEYLRWVWFAGTGGHPHVVLADTELARTPPTPPLLPLSRCRPRGHRSSRRSPPPHQNT
;
A
#
# COMPACT_ATOMS: atom_id res chain seq x y z
N MET A 1 5.75 -3.89 23.10
CA MET A 1 6.60 -4.40 22.00
C MET A 1 6.84 -3.25 21.06
N ASP A 2 8.09 -3.00 20.68
CA ASP A 2 8.40 -1.95 19.72
C ASP A 2 7.88 -2.36 18.34
N PHE A 3 7.11 -1.45 17.72
CA PHE A 3 6.50 -1.65 16.43
C PHE A 3 6.99 -0.55 15.47
N PRO A 4 7.49 -0.89 14.27
CA PRO A 4 7.43 -2.18 13.59
C PRO A 4 8.48 -3.14 14.15
N LEU A 5 8.33 -4.43 13.84
CA LEU A 5 9.26 -5.43 14.35
C LEU A 5 10.67 -5.19 13.76
N PRO A 6 11.71 -5.02 14.59
CA PRO A 6 13.06 -4.79 14.11
C PRO A 6 13.62 -6.01 13.34
N HIS A 7 14.41 -5.73 12.30
CA HIS A 7 15.21 -6.70 11.52
C HIS A 7 14.45 -7.82 10.77
N ARG A 8 13.17 -7.63 10.42
CA ARG A 8 12.43 -8.62 9.60
C ARG A 8 11.63 -8.03 8.44
N PRO A 9 12.26 -7.29 7.51
CA PRO A 9 11.62 -7.01 6.22
C PRO A 9 11.47 -8.31 5.42
N GLY A 10 10.27 -8.59 4.91
CA GLY A 10 10.03 -9.60 3.87
C GLY A 10 10.08 -11.08 4.27
N VAL A 11 10.43 -11.46 5.50
CA VAL A 11 10.35 -12.88 5.92
C VAL A 11 8.95 -13.18 6.45
N PRO A 12 8.33 -14.35 6.16
CA PRO A 12 7.11 -14.75 6.86
C PRO A 12 7.32 -14.59 8.36
N LEU A 13 6.45 -13.81 9.02
CA LEU A 13 6.45 -13.69 10.47
C LEU A 13 6.46 -15.11 11.04
N ASP A 14 7.47 -15.41 11.86
CA ASP A 14 7.66 -16.72 12.46
C ASP A 14 6.30 -17.27 12.95
N ALA A 15 6.01 -18.54 12.63
CA ALA A 15 4.72 -19.14 12.93
C ALA A 15 4.44 -19.16 14.45
N GLY A 16 5.47 -19.21 15.29
CA GLY A 16 5.36 -19.03 16.74
C GLY A 16 4.96 -17.60 17.12
N HIS A 17 5.53 -16.60 16.46
CA HIS A 17 5.17 -15.19 16.64
C HIS A 17 3.72 -14.90 16.22
N LEU A 18 3.29 -15.36 15.04
CA LEU A 18 1.90 -15.20 14.58
C LEU A 18 0.90 -15.89 15.51
N ARG A 19 1.24 -17.06 16.06
CA ARG A 19 0.40 -17.75 17.07
C ARG A 19 0.26 -16.91 18.34
N ARG A 20 1.35 -16.33 18.85
CA ARG A 20 1.32 -15.44 20.02
C ARG A 20 0.47 -14.19 19.78
N LEU A 21 0.59 -13.57 18.62
CA LEU A 21 -0.26 -12.44 18.23
C LEU A 21 -1.73 -12.83 18.14
N ARG A 22 -2.05 -14.03 17.64
CA ARG A 22 -3.45 -14.51 17.54
C ARG A 22 -4.07 -14.90 18.88
N ALA A 23 -3.27 -15.34 19.85
CA ALA A 23 -3.75 -15.72 21.18
C ALA A 23 -4.19 -14.50 22.01
N ARG A 24 -3.68 -13.30 21.70
CA ARG A 24 -4.03 -12.05 22.39
C ARG A 24 -4.65 -11.08 21.39
N PRO A 25 -5.96 -10.78 21.46
CA PRO A 25 -6.65 -9.96 20.45
C PRO A 25 -6.14 -8.51 20.41
N LEU A 26 -5.68 -8.00 21.56
CA LEU A 26 -5.10 -6.67 21.75
C LEU A 26 -3.72 -6.83 22.39
N VAL A 27 -2.65 -6.46 21.68
CA VAL A 27 -1.27 -6.59 22.15
C VAL A 27 -0.70 -5.19 22.43
N PRO A 28 -0.15 -4.91 23.63
CA PRO A 28 0.53 -3.64 23.88
C PRO A 28 1.69 -3.41 22.90
N ALA A 29 1.68 -2.27 22.23
CA ALA A 29 2.62 -1.83 21.23
C ALA A 29 3.02 -0.36 21.43
N ALA A 30 4.05 0.10 20.74
CA ALA A 30 4.38 1.51 20.65
C ALA A 30 4.57 1.91 19.18
N VAL A 31 4.03 3.07 18.79
CA VAL A 31 4.17 3.64 17.44
C VAL A 31 4.82 5.02 17.59
N ALA A 32 5.99 5.21 16.98
CA ALA A 32 6.76 6.45 17.09
C ALA A 32 6.94 6.92 18.56
N GLY A 33 7.23 5.98 19.46
CA GLY A 33 7.43 6.24 20.89
C GLY A 33 6.15 6.46 21.71
N ARG A 34 4.95 6.32 21.11
CA ARG A 34 3.66 6.49 21.80
C ARG A 34 2.97 5.16 22.00
N GLU A 35 2.34 4.96 23.17
CA GLU A 35 1.61 3.73 23.47
C GLU A 35 0.44 3.50 22.51
N ALA A 36 0.27 2.25 22.09
CA ALA A 36 -0.79 1.76 21.23
C ALA A 36 -1.17 0.31 21.57
N ARG A 37 -2.29 -0.18 21.03
CA ARG A 37 -2.67 -1.59 21.04
C ARG A 37 -2.68 -2.12 19.62
N LEU A 38 -1.89 -3.14 19.34
CA LEU A 38 -1.97 -3.89 18.09
C LEU A 38 -3.21 -4.79 18.11
N VAL A 39 -4.10 -4.62 17.14
CA VAL A 39 -5.31 -5.43 16.97
C VAL A 39 -5.00 -6.56 15.99
N THR A 40 -5.11 -7.81 16.44
CA THR A 40 -4.58 -8.97 15.70
C THR A 40 -5.65 -9.92 15.17
N ARG A 41 -6.83 -9.94 15.80
CA ARG A 41 -7.95 -10.79 15.38
C ARG A 41 -8.67 -10.15 14.19
N HIS A 42 -8.87 -10.94 13.14
CA HIS A 42 -9.48 -10.46 11.89
C HIS A 42 -10.85 -9.75 12.10
N ALA A 43 -11.70 -10.26 12.99
CA ALA A 43 -12.99 -9.64 13.28
C ALA A 43 -12.82 -8.22 13.86
N ASP A 44 -11.97 -8.08 14.89
CA ASP A 44 -11.71 -6.79 15.55
C ASP A 44 -11.00 -5.81 14.60
N VAL A 45 -10.05 -6.29 13.78
CA VAL A 45 -9.42 -5.48 12.71
C VAL A 45 -10.47 -4.94 11.75
N ARG A 46 -11.44 -5.76 11.32
CA ARG A 46 -12.53 -5.30 10.45
C ARG A 46 -13.39 -4.24 11.12
N THR A 47 -13.73 -4.43 12.40
CA THR A 47 -14.50 -3.44 13.17
C THR A 47 -13.76 -2.10 13.22
N VAL A 48 -12.50 -2.10 13.64
CA VAL A 48 -11.67 -0.88 13.72
C VAL A 48 -11.57 -0.15 12.39
N LEU A 49 -11.45 -0.88 11.27
CA LEU A 49 -11.31 -0.29 9.94
C LEU A 49 -12.61 0.20 9.30
N SER A 50 -13.78 -0.12 9.86
CA SER A 50 -15.08 0.18 9.23
C SER A 50 -16.04 0.99 10.09
N ASP A 51 -15.83 1.03 11.41
CA ASP A 51 -16.69 1.75 12.34
C ASP A 51 -16.20 3.19 12.56
N ALA A 52 -17.11 4.16 12.40
CA ALA A 52 -16.81 5.59 12.48
C ALA A 52 -16.36 6.06 13.88
N ARG A 53 -16.53 5.24 14.92
CA ARG A 53 -16.01 5.50 16.27
C ARG A 53 -14.49 5.38 16.35
N PHE A 54 -13.83 4.85 15.32
CA PHE A 54 -12.38 4.72 15.24
C PHE A 54 -11.83 5.73 14.22
N SER A 55 -11.22 6.80 14.71
CA SER A 55 -10.79 7.95 13.92
C SER A 55 -9.31 7.88 13.55
N ARG A 56 -9.00 8.10 12.28
CA ARG A 56 -7.63 8.28 11.80
C ARG A 56 -7.17 9.72 11.96
N ALA A 57 -8.10 10.68 11.83
CA ALA A 57 -7.82 12.10 11.92
C ALA A 57 -7.45 12.55 13.35
N ALA A 58 -7.97 11.88 14.37
CA ALA A 58 -7.64 12.18 15.76
C ALA A 58 -6.23 11.72 16.17
N TRP A 59 -5.54 10.95 15.31
CA TRP A 59 -4.15 10.56 15.55
C TRP A 59 -3.16 11.62 15.06
N HIS A 60 -2.46 12.23 16.02
CA HIS A 60 -1.46 13.27 15.75
C HIS A 60 -0.02 12.80 16.00
N GLY A 61 0.17 11.54 16.40
CA GLY A 61 1.45 10.97 16.82
C GLY A 61 2.42 10.62 15.69
N GLY A 62 2.05 10.91 14.44
CA GLY A 62 2.79 10.45 13.26
C GLY A 62 2.75 8.93 13.09
N THR A 63 3.21 8.44 11.95
CA THR A 63 3.40 7.02 11.66
C THR A 63 4.87 6.76 11.40
N LEU A 64 5.21 5.50 11.16
CA LEU A 64 6.57 5.11 10.77
C LEU A 64 7.03 5.71 9.45
N PHE A 65 6.09 6.04 8.56
CA PHE A 65 6.38 6.56 7.23
C PHE A 65 5.95 8.02 7.04
N ALA A 66 5.19 8.57 7.98
CA ALA A 66 4.65 9.92 7.89
C ALA A 66 4.63 10.56 9.28
N ARG A 67 5.65 11.35 9.60
CA ARG A 67 5.76 12.02 10.91
C ARG A 67 4.74 13.15 11.08
N THR A 68 4.18 13.66 9.98
CA THR A 68 3.09 14.64 9.99
C THR A 68 1.85 14.07 9.28
N PRO A 69 0.62 14.28 9.79
CA PRO A 69 -0.61 13.78 9.17
C PRO A 69 -0.90 14.34 7.77
N ALA A 70 -0.31 15.49 7.43
CA ALA A 70 -0.61 16.25 6.21
C ALA A 70 -0.12 15.58 4.91
N SER A 71 0.83 14.63 4.98
CA SER A 71 1.43 14.03 3.78
C SER A 71 0.57 12.95 3.11
N LEU A 72 -0.56 12.55 3.71
CA LEU A 72 -1.39 11.44 3.24
C LEU A 72 -2.89 11.78 3.29
N ALA A 73 -3.35 12.70 2.45
CA ALA A 73 -4.70 13.33 2.48
C ALA A 73 -5.90 12.38 2.72
N LEU A 74 -5.86 11.13 2.24
CA LEU A 74 -6.89 10.11 2.47
C LEU A 74 -6.59 9.14 3.62
N ALA A 75 -5.32 8.86 3.91
CA ALA A 75 -4.97 7.85 4.90
C ALA A 75 -5.16 8.35 6.34
N THR A 76 -5.14 9.67 6.53
CA THR A 76 -5.19 10.36 7.83
C THR A 76 -6.47 11.18 8.04
N SER A 77 -7.51 10.96 7.23
CA SER A 77 -8.78 11.71 7.32
C SER A 77 -9.98 10.80 7.59
N ASP A 78 -11.04 11.37 8.19
CA ASP A 78 -12.32 10.71 8.42
C ASP A 78 -13.44 11.41 7.64
N PRO A 79 -14.63 10.78 7.46
CA PRO A 79 -15.80 11.46 6.93
C PRO A 79 -16.15 12.72 7.76
N PRO A 80 -16.63 13.81 7.12
CA PRO A 80 -16.98 13.94 5.71
C PRO A 80 -15.79 14.29 4.78
N THR A 81 -14.68 14.80 5.32
CA THR A 81 -13.51 15.24 4.54
C THR A 81 -12.92 14.12 3.69
N HIS A 82 -12.76 12.92 4.27
CA HIS A 82 -12.32 11.73 3.54
C HIS A 82 -13.26 11.40 2.38
N THR A 83 -14.58 11.46 2.60
CA THR A 83 -15.58 11.13 1.58
C THR A 83 -15.52 12.10 0.40
N ARG A 84 -15.40 13.42 0.67
CA ARG A 84 -15.21 14.45 -0.37
C ARG A 84 -13.96 14.17 -1.20
N ARG A 85 -12.81 14.04 -0.52
CA ARG A 85 -11.50 13.78 -1.14
C ARG A 85 -11.49 12.49 -1.94
N ARG A 86 -12.06 11.40 -1.42
CA ARG A 86 -12.12 10.10 -2.10
C ARG A 86 -12.98 10.16 -3.36
N ARG A 87 -14.09 10.90 -3.32
CA ARG A 87 -14.99 11.08 -4.46
C ARG A 87 -14.27 11.70 -5.66
N ALA A 88 -13.36 12.64 -5.43
CA ALA A 88 -12.61 13.32 -6.47
C ALA A 88 -11.68 12.38 -7.27
N VAL A 89 -11.11 11.35 -6.63
CA VAL A 89 -10.09 10.48 -7.27
C VAL A 89 -10.62 9.10 -7.66
N GLN A 90 -11.65 8.59 -6.98
CA GLN A 90 -12.08 7.18 -7.11
C GLN A 90 -12.49 6.76 -8.52
N ALA A 91 -12.95 7.70 -9.35
CA ALA A 91 -13.35 7.41 -10.73
C ALA A 91 -12.17 6.95 -11.60
N ARG A 92 -10.93 7.37 -11.29
CA ARG A 92 -9.73 6.94 -12.01
C ARG A 92 -9.21 5.57 -11.58
N PHE A 93 -9.58 5.11 -10.39
CA PHE A 93 -9.11 3.84 -9.81
C PHE A 93 -10.19 2.73 -9.81
N THR A 94 -10.93 2.59 -10.92
CA THR A 94 -11.95 1.53 -11.06
C THR A 94 -11.38 0.28 -11.72
N ALA A 95 -11.95 -0.88 -11.40
CA ALA A 95 -11.58 -2.16 -12.04
C ALA A 95 -11.72 -2.09 -13.57
N ARG A 96 -12.75 -1.41 -14.08
CA ARG A 96 -12.96 -1.21 -15.51
C ARG A 96 -11.80 -0.45 -16.17
N ARG A 97 -11.33 0.66 -15.56
CA ARG A 97 -10.18 1.41 -16.08
C ARG A 97 -8.89 0.59 -15.99
N ALA A 98 -8.67 -0.13 -14.89
CA ALA A 98 -7.51 -1.03 -14.76
C ALA A 98 -7.49 -2.11 -15.85
N GLN A 99 -8.64 -2.71 -16.19
CA GLN A 99 -8.72 -3.67 -17.29
C GLN A 99 -8.49 -3.04 -18.65
N ALA A 100 -8.99 -1.81 -18.87
CA ALA A 100 -8.76 -1.07 -20.11
C ALA A 100 -7.27 -0.71 -20.31
N ASP A 101 -6.53 -0.45 -19.23
CA ASP A 101 -5.10 -0.12 -19.28
C ASP A 101 -4.18 -1.36 -19.29
N ARG A 102 -4.73 -2.56 -19.11
CA ARG A 102 -3.98 -3.82 -19.09
C ARG A 102 -3.06 -4.02 -20.30
N PRO A 103 -3.46 -3.74 -21.56
CA PRO A 103 -2.56 -3.88 -22.71
C PRO A 103 -1.32 -2.97 -22.61
N ARG A 104 -1.49 -1.72 -22.14
CA ARG A 104 -0.38 -0.78 -21.94
C ARG A 104 0.56 -1.28 -20.85
N MET A 105 0.01 -1.76 -19.74
CA MET A 105 0.80 -2.35 -18.65
C MET A 105 1.56 -3.60 -19.13
N ALA A 106 0.92 -4.49 -19.89
CA ALA A 106 1.57 -5.68 -20.44
C ALA A 106 2.72 -5.32 -21.39
N ALA A 107 2.53 -4.34 -22.28
CA ALA A 107 3.58 -3.86 -23.17
C ALA A 107 4.76 -3.23 -22.41
N LEU A 108 4.50 -2.48 -21.34
CA LEU A 108 5.54 -1.96 -20.48
C LEU A 108 6.31 -3.09 -19.78
N ALA A 109 5.61 -4.07 -19.22
CA ALA A 109 6.23 -5.23 -18.58
C ALA A 109 7.13 -5.99 -19.56
N GLY A 110 6.65 -6.22 -20.79
CA GLY A 110 7.45 -6.84 -21.86
C GLY A 110 8.75 -6.09 -22.12
N ARG A 111 8.68 -4.78 -22.37
CA ARG A 111 9.89 -3.97 -22.63
C ARG A 111 10.91 -4.00 -21.49
N LEU A 112 10.45 -3.94 -20.24
CA LEU A 112 11.34 -4.00 -19.07
C LEU A 112 12.02 -5.38 -18.95
N LEU A 113 11.27 -6.46 -19.19
CA LEU A 113 11.79 -7.82 -19.17
C LEU A 113 12.75 -8.09 -20.34
N ASP A 114 12.44 -7.59 -21.54
CA ASP A 114 13.30 -7.71 -22.72
C ASP A 114 14.63 -6.97 -22.50
N GLY A 115 14.59 -5.76 -21.94
CA GLY A 115 15.79 -5.00 -21.57
C GLY A 115 16.64 -5.73 -20.52
N MET A 116 16.00 -6.27 -19.48
CA MET A 116 16.70 -7.07 -18.47
C MET A 116 17.32 -8.34 -19.06
N ALA A 117 16.67 -8.99 -20.03
CA ALA A 117 17.20 -10.17 -20.70
C ALA A 117 18.41 -9.83 -21.59
N ALA A 118 18.39 -8.68 -22.26
CA ALA A 118 19.49 -8.20 -23.10
C ALA A 118 20.76 -7.87 -22.29
N ASP A 119 20.61 -7.40 -21.04
CA ASP A 119 21.74 -7.14 -20.13
C ASP A 119 22.45 -8.45 -19.68
N GLY A 120 21.76 -9.60 -19.79
CA GLY A 120 22.28 -10.92 -19.40
C GLY A 120 22.29 -11.20 -17.89
N PRO A 121 22.51 -12.46 -17.46
CA PRO A 121 22.65 -12.81 -16.05
C PRO A 121 24.05 -12.45 -15.50
N PRO A 122 24.17 -12.08 -14.21
CA PRO A 122 23.09 -11.91 -13.22
C PRO A 122 22.35 -10.58 -13.40
N ALA A 123 21.03 -10.59 -13.11
CA ALA A 123 20.19 -9.39 -13.18
C ALA A 123 19.55 -9.07 -11.82
N ASP A 124 19.49 -7.79 -11.48
CA ASP A 124 18.72 -7.29 -10.34
C ASP A 124 17.28 -6.99 -10.77
N LEU A 125 16.37 -7.92 -10.47
CA LEU A 125 14.94 -7.79 -10.76
C LEU A 125 14.32 -6.54 -10.11
N LEU A 126 14.79 -6.13 -8.93
CA LEU A 126 14.23 -4.98 -8.23
C LEU A 126 14.51 -3.70 -9.02
N ALA A 127 15.78 -3.47 -9.35
CA ALA A 127 16.21 -2.31 -10.12
C ALA A 127 15.70 -2.33 -11.57
N ARG A 128 15.64 -3.49 -12.22
CA ARG A 128 15.34 -3.62 -13.66
C ARG A 128 13.85 -3.78 -13.98
N PHE A 129 13.04 -4.29 -13.04
CA PHE A 129 11.62 -4.56 -13.29
C PHE A 129 10.71 -4.07 -12.17
N ALA A 130 10.90 -4.55 -10.94
CA ALA A 130 9.90 -4.39 -9.88
C ALA A 130 9.73 -2.93 -9.45
N THR A 131 10.79 -2.12 -9.46
CA THR A 131 10.71 -0.66 -9.24
C THR A 131 10.21 0.09 -10.48
N PRO A 132 10.85 0.00 -11.67
CA PRO A 132 10.46 0.84 -12.80
C PRO A 132 9.02 0.59 -13.29
N PHE A 133 8.50 -0.64 -13.17
CA PHE A 133 7.17 -1.00 -13.65
C PHE A 133 6.04 -0.18 -12.98
N PRO A 134 5.79 -0.28 -11.67
CA PRO A 134 4.70 0.42 -11.01
C PRO A 134 4.90 1.94 -10.99
N TYR A 135 6.14 2.42 -10.86
CA TYR A 135 6.43 3.86 -10.92
C TYR A 135 6.11 4.46 -12.30
N THR A 136 6.44 3.75 -13.38
CA THR A 136 6.06 4.19 -14.73
C THR A 136 4.54 4.21 -14.92
N VAL A 137 3.83 3.21 -14.38
CA VAL A 137 2.36 3.14 -14.43
C VAL A 137 1.73 4.32 -13.68
N ILE A 138 2.13 4.57 -12.43
CA ILE A 138 1.52 5.65 -11.63
C ILE A 138 1.91 7.04 -12.15
N CYS A 139 3.12 7.23 -12.68
CA CYS A 139 3.49 8.45 -13.41
C CYS A 139 2.55 8.70 -14.59
N GLY A 140 2.23 7.67 -15.37
CA GLY A 140 1.26 7.76 -16.47
C GLY A 140 -0.15 8.12 -16.00
N VAL A 141 -0.59 7.64 -14.84
CA VAL A 141 -1.90 8.01 -14.24
C VAL A 141 -1.91 9.46 -13.77
N LEU A 142 -0.81 9.92 -13.16
CA LEU A 142 -0.64 11.28 -12.65
C LEU A 142 -0.31 12.31 -13.73
N GLY A 143 0.12 11.87 -14.92
CA GLY A 143 0.63 12.74 -15.99
C GLY A 143 2.03 13.27 -15.72
N VAL A 144 2.78 12.63 -14.82
CA VAL A 144 4.14 12.99 -14.47
C VAL A 144 5.13 12.37 -15.48
N PRO A 145 6.12 13.11 -15.99
CA PRO A 145 7.16 12.55 -16.85
C PRO A 145 7.94 11.44 -16.13
N THR A 146 8.13 10.30 -16.79
CA THR A 146 8.91 9.18 -16.22
C THR A 146 10.40 9.50 -16.09
N GLY A 147 10.91 10.48 -16.86
CA GLY A 147 12.28 10.99 -16.74
C GLY A 147 12.57 11.59 -15.36
N ASP A 148 11.53 12.07 -14.67
CA ASP A 148 11.67 12.69 -13.36
C ASP A 148 11.82 11.65 -12.23
N LEU A 149 11.66 10.34 -12.52
CA LEU A 149 11.84 9.29 -11.52
C LEU A 149 13.24 9.29 -10.88
N GLY A 150 14.27 9.73 -11.61
CA GLY A 150 15.62 9.89 -11.04
C GLY A 150 15.69 10.93 -9.92
N LEU A 151 14.83 11.95 -9.96
CA LEU A 151 14.67 12.96 -8.92
C LEU A 151 13.74 12.48 -7.80
N LEU A 152 12.63 11.83 -8.17
CA LEU A 152 11.55 11.49 -7.25
C LEU A 152 11.85 10.28 -6.36
N LEU A 153 12.49 9.23 -6.90
CA LEU A 153 12.73 7.98 -6.15
C LEU A 153 13.63 8.17 -4.91
N PRO A 154 14.71 8.97 -4.95
CA PRO A 154 15.47 9.28 -3.74
C PRO A 154 14.62 9.90 -2.63
N TRP A 155 13.70 10.82 -2.97
CA TRP A 155 12.78 11.41 -1.99
C TRP A 155 11.81 10.37 -1.43
N VAL A 156 11.25 9.50 -2.28
CA VAL A 156 10.38 8.41 -1.79
C VAL A 156 11.13 7.49 -0.84
N SER A 157 12.38 7.11 -1.18
CA SER A 157 13.23 6.29 -0.31
C SER A 157 13.43 6.94 1.06
N ALA A 158 13.83 8.22 1.09
CA ALA A 158 14.05 8.93 2.35
C ALA A 158 12.76 9.01 3.19
N MET A 159 11.63 9.36 2.56
CA MET A 159 10.32 9.48 3.23
C MET A 159 9.81 8.15 3.79
N MET A 160 10.05 7.04 3.09
CA MET A 160 9.54 5.70 3.45
C MET A 160 10.54 4.89 4.29
N SER A 161 11.67 5.47 4.66
CA SER A 161 12.79 4.77 5.26
C SER A 161 12.60 4.28 6.69
N ALA A 162 11.44 4.48 7.33
CA ALA A 162 11.19 4.05 8.72
C ALA A 162 12.28 4.48 9.74
N GLY A 163 12.92 5.64 9.52
CA GLY A 163 13.94 6.20 10.43
C GLY A 163 15.39 5.87 10.08
N HIS A 164 15.66 5.27 8.91
CA HIS A 164 17.05 5.03 8.46
C HIS A 164 17.74 6.27 7.88
N HIS A 165 17.02 7.36 7.64
CA HIS A 165 17.58 8.63 7.20
C HIS A 165 17.52 9.70 8.30
N PRO A 166 18.47 10.66 8.33
CA PRO A 166 18.42 11.81 9.24
C PRO A 166 17.15 12.64 9.05
N ASP A 167 16.64 13.21 10.15
CA ASP A 167 15.44 14.05 10.16
C ASP A 167 15.50 15.22 9.16
N THR A 168 16.68 15.78 8.95
CA THR A 168 16.93 16.87 7.99
C THR A 168 16.73 16.43 6.55
N GLU A 169 17.20 15.24 6.19
CA GLU A 169 17.06 14.68 4.85
C GLU A 169 15.59 14.32 4.56
N VAL A 170 14.91 13.71 5.54
CA VAL A 170 13.48 13.40 5.42
C VAL A 170 12.65 14.67 5.22
N LYS A 171 12.96 15.76 5.94
CA LYS A 171 12.30 17.06 5.75
C LYS A 171 12.54 17.63 4.36
N ALA A 172 13.80 17.64 3.90
CA ALA A 172 14.15 18.11 2.56
C ALA A 172 13.44 17.30 1.46
N ALA A 173 13.31 15.98 1.63
CA ALA A 173 12.56 15.13 0.71
C ALA A 173 11.06 15.49 0.67
N HIS A 174 10.44 15.74 1.82
CA HIS A 174 9.03 16.20 1.86
C HIS A 174 8.85 17.56 1.18
N GLU A 175 9.79 18.49 1.39
CA GLU A 175 9.76 19.82 0.79
C GLU A 175 9.94 19.75 -0.73
N GLY A 176 10.92 18.99 -1.21
CA GLY A 176 11.18 18.77 -2.64
C GLY A 176 9.98 18.10 -3.34
N MET A 177 9.45 17.02 -2.75
CA MET A 177 8.27 16.32 -3.26
C MET A 177 7.05 17.25 -3.35
N ARG A 178 6.81 18.06 -2.32
CA ARG A 178 5.71 19.04 -2.31
C ARG A 178 5.93 20.14 -3.34
N GLY A 179 7.15 20.67 -3.46
CA GLY A 179 7.51 21.68 -4.45
C GLY A 179 7.27 21.20 -5.88
N TYR A 180 7.78 20.01 -6.20
CA TYR A 180 7.59 19.38 -7.51
C TYR A 180 6.11 19.24 -7.87
N PHE A 181 5.30 18.66 -6.98
CA PHE A 181 3.87 18.50 -7.28
C PHE A 181 3.10 19.83 -7.32
N ALA A 182 3.53 20.85 -6.58
CA ALA A 182 2.95 22.18 -6.68
C ALA A 182 3.21 22.81 -8.06
N GLU A 183 4.40 22.63 -8.62
CA GLU A 183 4.73 23.05 -9.99
C GLU A 183 3.90 22.27 -11.02
N GLN A 184 3.78 20.95 -10.87
CA GLN A 184 2.95 20.12 -11.75
C GLN A 184 1.48 20.56 -11.75
N VAL A 185 0.94 20.92 -10.58
CA VAL A 185 -0.42 21.44 -10.42
C VAL A 185 -0.56 22.84 -11.04
N ALA A 186 0.43 23.71 -10.85
CA ALA A 186 0.41 25.06 -11.42
C ALA A 186 0.44 25.03 -12.95
N ALA A 187 1.29 24.19 -13.55
CA ALA A 187 1.44 24.04 -15.00
C ALA A 187 0.13 23.60 -15.68
N ARG A 188 -0.66 22.75 -15.02
CA ARG A 188 -1.93 22.22 -15.54
C ARG A 188 -3.09 23.20 -15.52
N ARG A 189 -2.92 24.39 -14.94
CA ARG A 189 -3.96 25.44 -15.04
C ARG A 189 -4.17 25.91 -16.47
N THR A 190 -3.13 25.83 -17.30
CA THR A 190 -3.13 26.28 -18.70
C THR A 190 -2.87 25.17 -19.70
N LEU A 191 -2.40 24.00 -19.25
CA LEU A 191 -2.08 22.86 -20.11
C LEU A 191 -3.18 21.78 -20.02
N PRO A 192 -3.90 21.48 -21.12
CA PRO A 192 -4.85 20.37 -21.14
C PRO A 192 -4.13 19.01 -21.17
N GLY A 193 -4.78 17.98 -20.62
CA GLY A 193 -4.26 16.62 -20.49
C GLY A 193 -5.34 15.63 -20.01
N ASP A 194 -5.17 14.35 -20.34
CA ASP A 194 -6.01 13.24 -19.85
C ASP A 194 -5.29 12.47 -18.74
N ASP A 195 -4.87 13.21 -17.72
CA ASP A 195 -4.24 12.68 -16.51
C ASP A 195 -5.00 13.10 -15.26
N LEU A 196 -4.76 12.38 -14.15
CA LEU A 196 -5.47 12.61 -12.90
C LEU A 196 -5.24 14.03 -12.35
N LEU A 197 -4.02 14.55 -12.43
CA LEU A 197 -3.74 15.89 -11.90
C LEU A 197 -4.50 16.97 -12.71
N THR A 198 -4.55 16.82 -14.03
CA THR A 198 -5.31 17.74 -14.90
C THR A 198 -6.83 17.63 -14.63
N GLU A 199 -7.35 16.40 -14.48
CA GLU A 199 -8.75 16.16 -14.11
C GLU A 199 -9.10 16.85 -12.79
N LEU A 200 -8.24 16.73 -11.76
CA LEU A 200 -8.45 17.36 -10.46
C LEU A 200 -8.39 18.88 -10.53
N VAL A 201 -7.42 19.46 -11.26
CA VAL A 201 -7.27 20.92 -11.38
C VAL A 201 -8.50 21.58 -12.02
N HIS A 202 -9.12 20.94 -13.02
CA HIS A 202 -10.22 21.55 -13.76
C HIS A 202 -11.63 21.13 -13.31
N ARG A 203 -11.78 19.97 -12.66
CA ARG A 203 -13.11 19.35 -12.46
C ARG A 203 -13.42 18.99 -11.03
N SER A 204 -12.49 19.18 -10.09
CA SER A 204 -12.72 18.91 -8.67
C SER A 204 -12.95 20.19 -7.85
N ASP A 205 -13.45 20.02 -6.63
CA ASP A 205 -13.59 21.07 -5.62
C ASP A 205 -12.38 21.16 -4.68
N LEU A 206 -11.28 20.46 -5.00
CA LEU A 206 -10.09 20.41 -4.17
C LEU A 206 -9.22 21.64 -4.34
N SER A 207 -8.58 22.07 -3.25
CA SER A 207 -7.58 23.14 -3.32
C SER A 207 -6.30 22.67 -4.04
N ALA A 208 -5.51 23.61 -4.56
CA ALA A 208 -4.22 23.28 -5.17
C ALA A 208 -3.28 22.53 -4.21
N GLU A 209 -3.33 22.85 -2.92
CA GLU A 209 -2.59 22.14 -1.88
C GLU A 209 -3.09 20.71 -1.70
N GLU A 210 -4.40 20.49 -1.68
CA GLU A 210 -4.98 19.14 -1.60
C GLU A 210 -4.57 18.29 -2.81
N ILE A 211 -4.58 18.86 -4.02
CA ILE A 211 -4.16 18.16 -5.24
C ILE A 211 -2.65 17.84 -5.18
N THR A 212 -1.83 18.77 -4.67
CA THR A 212 -0.38 18.56 -4.48
C THR A 212 -0.11 17.38 -3.55
N VAL A 213 -0.79 17.32 -2.40
CA VAL A 213 -0.69 16.19 -1.45
C VAL A 213 -1.21 14.89 -2.07
N PHE A 214 -2.23 14.97 -2.92
CA PHE A 214 -2.72 13.79 -3.64
C PHE A 214 -1.70 13.23 -4.62
N GLY A 215 -1.05 14.08 -5.40
CA GLY A 215 -0.03 13.67 -6.35
C GLY A 215 1.12 12.95 -5.67
N SER A 216 1.68 13.55 -4.61
CA SER A 216 2.77 12.95 -3.84
C SER A 216 2.36 11.64 -3.16
N GLY A 217 1.20 11.62 -2.50
CA GLY A 217 0.68 10.44 -1.82
C GLY A 217 0.41 9.27 -2.77
N LEU A 218 -0.14 9.53 -3.96
CA LEU A 218 -0.42 8.49 -4.96
C LEU A 218 0.84 7.92 -5.59
N LEU A 219 1.85 8.75 -5.86
CA LEU A 219 3.15 8.30 -6.36
C LEU A 219 3.79 7.30 -5.37
N MET A 220 3.86 7.67 -4.08
CA MET A 220 4.41 6.81 -3.04
C MET A 220 3.58 5.54 -2.85
N ALA A 221 2.27 5.67 -2.70
CA ALA A 221 1.38 4.54 -2.41
C ALA A 221 1.32 3.55 -3.59
N GLY A 222 1.30 4.05 -4.83
CA GLY A 222 1.19 3.24 -6.04
C GLY A 222 2.50 2.57 -6.46
N GLY A 223 3.63 3.27 -6.31
CA GLY A 223 4.95 2.75 -6.65
C GLY A 223 5.43 1.72 -5.63
N GLU A 224 5.74 2.19 -4.42
CA GLU A 224 6.48 1.44 -3.40
C GLU A 224 5.80 0.13 -3.00
N THR A 225 4.47 0.14 -2.81
CA THR A 225 3.74 -1.05 -2.37
C THR A 225 3.75 -2.14 -3.44
N THR A 226 3.59 -1.76 -4.69
CA THR A 226 3.56 -2.68 -5.83
C THR A 226 4.95 -3.22 -6.13
N SER A 227 5.99 -2.38 -6.05
CA SER A 227 7.39 -2.80 -6.24
C SER A 227 7.78 -3.89 -5.24
N ASN A 228 7.55 -3.63 -3.95
CA ASN A 228 7.87 -4.57 -2.89
C ASN A 228 7.02 -5.85 -3.00
N PHE A 229 5.72 -5.73 -3.33
CA PHE A 229 4.87 -6.90 -3.53
C PHE A 229 5.36 -7.79 -4.67
N LEU A 230 5.71 -7.21 -5.83
CA LEU A 230 6.24 -7.95 -6.98
C LEU A 230 7.57 -8.63 -6.65
N ALA A 231 8.51 -7.90 -6.06
CA ALA A 231 9.81 -8.45 -5.66
C ALA A 231 9.64 -9.64 -4.71
N MET A 232 8.77 -9.52 -3.71
CA MET A 232 8.47 -10.59 -2.75
C MET A 232 7.79 -11.81 -3.41
N CYS A 233 6.89 -11.60 -4.36
CA CYS A 233 6.26 -12.71 -5.09
C CYS A 233 7.30 -13.48 -5.92
N VAL A 234 8.17 -12.77 -6.63
CA VAL A 234 9.19 -13.42 -7.47
C VAL A 234 10.25 -14.11 -6.61
N LEU A 235 10.64 -13.54 -5.48
CA LEU A 235 11.53 -14.19 -4.51
C LEU A 235 10.95 -15.52 -3.98
N ASP A 236 9.66 -15.56 -3.64
CA ASP A 236 8.97 -16.79 -3.21
C ASP A 236 8.89 -17.82 -4.35
N LEU A 237 8.62 -17.39 -5.58
CA LEU A 237 8.61 -18.28 -6.76
C LEU A 237 10.00 -18.84 -7.09
N ALA A 238 11.05 -18.03 -6.98
CA ALA A 238 12.43 -18.48 -7.17
C ALA A 238 12.84 -19.55 -6.15
N SER A 239 12.27 -19.48 -4.93
CA SER A 239 12.46 -20.47 -3.87
C SER A 239 11.55 -21.71 -3.99
N ARG A 240 10.60 -21.72 -4.93
CA ARG A 240 9.59 -22.78 -5.16
C ARG A 240 9.46 -23.13 -6.66
N PRO A 241 10.48 -23.78 -7.24
CA PRO A 241 10.52 -24.06 -8.68
C PRO A 241 9.32 -24.88 -9.18
N GLU A 242 8.74 -25.75 -8.35
CA GLU A 242 7.54 -26.52 -8.65
C GLU A 242 6.29 -25.64 -8.82
N LEU A 243 6.14 -24.60 -7.99
CA LEU A 243 5.06 -23.63 -8.13
C LEU A 243 5.27 -22.78 -9.39
N ALA A 244 6.50 -22.33 -9.64
CA ALA A 244 6.84 -21.58 -10.84
C ALA A 244 6.61 -22.40 -12.12
N ALA A 245 6.91 -23.70 -12.12
CA ALA A 245 6.63 -24.58 -13.25
C ALA A 245 5.13 -24.75 -13.49
N ARG A 246 4.33 -24.92 -12.43
CA ARG A 246 2.87 -25.02 -12.53
C ARG A 246 2.22 -23.77 -13.10
N LEU A 247 2.63 -22.58 -12.65
CA LEU A 247 2.10 -21.31 -13.16
C LEU A 247 2.50 -21.05 -14.61
N ARG A 248 3.68 -21.51 -15.04
CA ARG A 248 4.11 -21.45 -16.46
C ARG A 248 3.32 -22.41 -17.35
N ALA A 249 3.03 -23.61 -16.85
CA ALA A 249 2.25 -24.60 -17.58
C ALA A 249 0.77 -24.20 -17.72
N ASP A 250 0.22 -23.53 -16.71
CA ASP A 250 -1.16 -23.05 -16.72
C ASP A 250 -1.26 -21.59 -16.21
N PRO A 251 -1.17 -20.60 -17.13
CA PRO A 251 -1.30 -19.18 -16.78
C PRO A 251 -2.67 -18.78 -16.22
N SER A 252 -3.71 -19.61 -16.37
CA SER A 252 -5.03 -19.35 -15.77
C SER A 252 -4.99 -19.39 -14.24
N LEU A 253 -3.94 -19.99 -13.66
CA LEU A 253 -3.70 -20.03 -12.22
C LEU A 253 -3.09 -18.74 -11.67
N ILE A 254 -2.64 -17.80 -12.52
CA ILE A 254 -1.99 -16.56 -12.07
C ILE A 254 -2.96 -15.68 -11.25
N PRO A 255 -4.20 -15.36 -11.68
CA PRO A 255 -5.12 -14.56 -10.88
C PRO A 255 -5.39 -15.12 -9.47
N PRO A 256 -5.76 -16.41 -9.27
CA PRO A 256 -5.95 -16.93 -7.92
C PRO A 256 -4.64 -17.04 -7.13
N ALA A 257 -3.49 -17.24 -7.78
CA ALA A 257 -2.19 -17.19 -7.10
C ALA A 257 -1.87 -15.77 -6.58
N VAL A 258 -2.17 -14.73 -7.36
CA VAL A 258 -2.02 -13.32 -6.93
C VAL A 258 -2.90 -13.03 -5.72
N GLU A 259 -4.15 -13.50 -5.68
CA GLU A 259 -5.02 -13.36 -4.50
C GLU A 259 -4.43 -14.06 -3.25
N GLU A 260 -3.86 -15.25 -3.43
CA GLU A 260 -3.17 -15.96 -2.35
C GLU A 260 -1.89 -15.24 -1.90
N TYR A 261 -1.14 -14.65 -2.83
CA TYR A 261 -0.01 -13.79 -2.50
C TYR A 261 -0.45 -12.51 -1.77
N LEU A 262 -1.54 -11.86 -2.18
CA LEU A 262 -2.11 -10.71 -1.46
C LEU A 262 -2.58 -11.09 -0.05
N ARG A 263 -2.99 -12.34 0.16
CA ARG A 263 -3.35 -12.86 1.49
C ARG A 263 -2.11 -13.14 2.35
N TRP A 264 -1.02 -13.62 1.76
CA TRP A 264 0.12 -14.19 2.47
C TRP A 264 1.33 -13.25 2.59
N VAL A 265 1.66 -12.54 1.51
CA VAL A 265 2.84 -11.68 1.44
C VAL A 265 2.62 -10.46 2.31
N TRP A 266 3.44 -10.39 3.34
CA TRP A 266 3.56 -9.26 4.24
C TRP A 266 4.74 -8.39 3.78
N PHE A 267 4.47 -7.44 2.89
CA PHE A 267 5.51 -6.52 2.39
C PHE A 267 5.52 -5.20 3.16
N ALA A 268 4.35 -4.72 3.60
CA ALA A 268 4.24 -3.55 4.44
C ALA A 268 4.50 -4.00 5.89
N GLY A 269 5.76 -3.98 6.35
CA GLY A 269 6.21 -4.30 7.72
C GLY A 269 5.50 -3.54 8.85
N THR A 270 4.46 -2.77 8.55
CA THR A 270 3.68 -1.94 9.45
C THR A 270 2.24 -2.45 9.54
N GLY A 271 1.64 -2.35 10.73
CA GLY A 271 0.19 -2.34 10.86
C GLY A 271 -0.38 -1.20 10.02
N GLY A 272 -1.70 -1.22 9.83
CA GLY A 272 -2.41 -0.09 9.22
C GLY A 272 -2.21 1.20 10.02
N HIS A 273 -2.78 2.29 9.54
CA HIS A 273 -2.67 3.58 10.26
C HIS A 273 -3.31 3.48 11.66
N PRO A 274 -2.76 4.15 12.67
CA PRO A 274 -3.38 4.19 13.99
C PRO A 274 -4.79 4.78 13.94
N HIS A 275 -5.72 4.20 14.72
CA HIS A 275 -7.07 4.71 14.92
C HIS A 275 -7.27 5.04 16.41
N VAL A 276 -7.77 6.23 16.70
CA VAL A 276 -8.15 6.68 18.04
C VAL A 276 -9.62 6.36 18.28
N VAL A 277 -9.93 5.82 19.46
CA VAL A 277 -11.31 5.52 19.88
C VAL A 277 -11.97 6.83 20.31
N LEU A 278 -13.05 7.22 19.65
CA LEU A 278 -13.77 8.47 19.91
C LEU A 278 -14.96 8.31 20.89
N ALA A 279 -15.49 7.10 21.01
CA ALA A 279 -16.66 6.80 21.82
C ALA A 279 -16.56 5.39 22.38
N ASP A 280 -17.25 5.16 23.50
CA ASP A 280 -17.25 3.86 24.17
C ASP A 280 -17.67 2.75 23.21
N THR A 281 -16.85 1.70 23.21
CA THR A 281 -17.01 0.54 22.35
C THR A 281 -16.31 -0.64 23.01
N GLU A 282 -16.59 -1.85 22.54
CA GLU A 282 -15.89 -3.06 22.99
C GLU A 282 -15.23 -3.72 21.79
N LEU A 283 -13.99 -4.14 21.98
CA LEU A 283 -13.29 -5.05 21.08
C LEU A 283 -12.90 -6.28 21.87
N ALA A 284 -13.19 -7.47 21.33
CA ALA A 284 -12.96 -8.74 22.03
C ALA A 284 -13.54 -8.82 23.47
N ARG A 285 -14.67 -8.14 23.74
CA ARG A 285 -15.32 -8.01 25.06
C ARG A 285 -14.47 -7.24 26.10
N THR A 286 -13.61 -6.35 25.62
CA THR A 286 -12.77 -5.48 26.44
C THR A 286 -12.91 -4.03 25.96
N PRO A 287 -12.98 -3.04 26.87
CA PRO A 287 -12.93 -1.63 26.46
C PRO A 287 -11.56 -1.32 25.82
N PRO A 288 -11.51 -0.67 24.65
CA PRO A 288 -10.27 -0.35 23.98
C PRO A 288 -9.68 0.96 24.49
N THR A 289 -8.58 0.87 25.24
CA THR A 289 -7.64 1.98 25.48
C THR A 289 -6.22 1.39 25.50
N PRO A 290 -5.13 2.05 25.01
CA PRO A 290 -4.88 3.23 24.13
C PRO A 290 -5.12 3.03 22.60
N PRO A 291 -4.81 4.01 21.70
CA PRO A 291 -5.00 3.95 20.24
C PRO A 291 -4.68 2.61 19.58
N LEU A 292 -5.52 2.23 18.62
CA LEU A 292 -5.53 0.92 18.01
C LEU A 292 -4.74 0.92 16.70
N LEU A 293 -3.82 -0.02 16.57
CA LEU A 293 -3.08 -0.29 15.35
C LEU A 293 -3.65 -1.57 14.72
N PRO A 294 -4.51 -1.46 13.69
CA PRO A 294 -5.07 -2.65 13.04
C PRO A 294 -3.98 -3.40 12.27
N LEU A 295 -3.74 -4.67 12.61
CA LEU A 295 -2.81 -5.53 11.87
C LEU A 295 -3.47 -5.97 10.56
N SER A 296 -3.27 -5.20 9.49
CA SER A 296 -3.75 -5.53 8.15
C SER A 296 -3.07 -6.79 7.61
N ARG A 297 -3.86 -7.82 7.25
CA ARG A 297 -3.46 -9.15 6.68
C ARG A 297 -3.17 -10.29 7.65
N CYS A 298 -4.02 -10.46 8.67
CA CYS A 298 -4.03 -11.64 9.53
C CYS A 298 -5.00 -12.74 9.04
N ARG A 299 -4.91 -13.20 7.78
CA ARG A 299 -5.72 -14.34 7.28
C ARG A 299 -4.89 -15.64 7.20
N PRO A 300 -5.37 -16.77 7.72
CA PRO A 300 -4.62 -18.04 7.76
C PRO A 300 -4.58 -18.77 6.41
N ARG A 301 -3.58 -19.65 6.21
CA ARG A 301 -3.70 -20.79 5.29
C ARG A 301 -4.83 -21.69 5.83
N GLY A 302 -5.81 -22.00 4.99
CA GLY A 302 -6.83 -23.04 5.29
C GLY A 302 -8.24 -22.57 5.61
N HIS A 303 -8.55 -21.27 5.67
CA HIS A 303 -9.95 -20.83 5.82
C HIS A 303 -10.65 -20.74 4.45
N ARG A 304 -10.89 -21.90 3.82
CA ARG A 304 -12.00 -22.02 2.87
C ARG A 304 -13.28 -21.87 3.69
N SER A 305 -14.12 -20.89 3.33
CA SER A 305 -15.48 -20.79 3.86
C SER A 305 -16.22 -22.08 3.51
N SER A 306 -16.44 -22.95 4.49
CA SER A 306 -17.17 -24.22 4.35
C SER A 306 -18.68 -24.05 4.17
N ARG A 307 -19.15 -22.91 3.62
CA ARG A 307 -20.58 -22.61 3.48
C ARG A 307 -21.07 -22.26 2.07
N ARG A 308 -20.26 -22.43 1.03
CA ARG A 308 -20.71 -22.19 -0.37
C ARG A 308 -20.10 -23.16 -1.40
N SER A 309 -20.24 -24.45 -1.20
CA SER A 309 -20.11 -25.42 -2.30
C SER A 309 -21.05 -26.60 -2.02
N PRO A 310 -22.03 -26.90 -2.90
CA PRO A 310 -22.85 -28.10 -2.76
C PRO A 310 -21.99 -29.35 -3.04
N PRO A 311 -22.28 -30.49 -2.42
CA PRO A 311 -21.52 -31.71 -2.64
C PRO A 311 -21.74 -32.23 -4.08
N PRO A 312 -20.72 -32.80 -4.74
CA PRO A 312 -20.91 -33.44 -6.02
C PRO A 312 -21.77 -34.70 -5.86
N HIS A 313 -22.74 -34.83 -6.75
CA HIS A 313 -23.59 -36.00 -6.90
C HIS A 313 -22.73 -37.27 -7.04
N GLN A 314 -22.95 -38.24 -6.17
CA GLN A 314 -22.59 -39.63 -6.41
C GLN A 314 -23.73 -40.24 -7.23
N ASN A 315 -23.47 -40.56 -8.49
CA ASN A 315 -24.26 -41.55 -9.21
C ASN A 315 -23.49 -42.87 -9.16
N THR A 316 -24.18 -43.89 -8.69
CA THR A 316 -23.96 -45.32 -8.99
C THR A 316 -23.89 -45.56 -10.49
#